data_AF-A0A0F9NEZ0-F1
#
_entry.id   AF-A0A0F9NEZ0-F1
#
_cell.length_a   1.000
_cell.length_b   1.000
_cell.length_c   1.000
_cell.angle_alpha   90.00
_cell.angle_beta   90.00
_cell.angle_gamma   90.00
#
_symmetry.space_group_name_H-M   'P 1'
#
loop_
_entity.id
_entity.type
_entity.pdbx_description
1 polymer ?
#
loop_
_entity_poly.entity_id
_entity_poly.type
_entity_poly.pdbx_seq_one_letter_code
_entity_poly.pdbx_strand_id
1 'polypeptide(L)'
;MKNNQKIEKPDLKIGFIPIICSTPLIYAHSHGIFEKNGLNVELTKPSGWSGIKELLVYDYIDAAHMLSPLPLACALGIDGKKAELRVASIQNINGQAFTLSIKHLGIRNVREMEGFTLGVPYKFSMHYYLLCY
;
A
#
# COMPACT_ATOMS: atom_id res chain seq x y z
N MET A 1 19.44 -4.41 23.61
CA MET A 1 19.02 -3.20 24.36
C MET A 1 17.50 -3.16 24.36
N LYS A 2 16.84 -3.47 25.48
CA LYS A 2 15.38 -3.32 25.59
C LYS A 2 15.11 -1.88 26.02
N ASN A 3 14.68 -1.05 25.08
CA ASN A 3 14.14 0.27 25.42
C ASN A 3 12.86 0.03 26.24
N ASN A 4 12.93 0.31 27.54
CA ASN A 4 11.83 0.12 28.49
C ASN A 4 10.83 1.28 28.41
N GLN A 5 10.51 1.75 27.20
CA GLN A 5 9.45 2.72 26.96
C GLN A 5 8.13 1.97 26.97
N LYS A 6 7.23 2.37 27.88
CA LYS A 6 5.87 1.85 27.94
C LYS A 6 5.16 2.19 26.63
N ILE A 7 4.63 1.18 25.96
CA ILE A 7 3.84 1.34 24.72
C ILE A 7 2.62 2.21 25.03
N GLU A 8 2.45 3.28 24.27
CA GLU A 8 1.38 4.26 24.44
C GLU A 8 0.02 3.74 23.96
N LYS A 9 0.01 2.91 22.92
CA LYS A 9 -1.19 2.29 22.34
C LYS A 9 -0.90 0.83 21.94
N PRO A 10 -1.29 -0.16 22.77
CA PRO A 10 -1.01 -1.57 22.49
C PRO A 10 -1.92 -2.17 21.42
N ASP A 11 -3.18 -1.73 21.34
CA ASP A 11 -4.17 -2.23 20.39
C ASP A 11 -4.14 -1.42 19.09
N LEU A 12 -3.81 -2.06 17.97
CA LEU A 12 -3.67 -1.43 16.67
C LEU A 12 -4.51 -2.14 15.60
N LYS A 13 -5.18 -1.36 14.75
CA LYS A 13 -5.81 -1.85 13.51
C LYS A 13 -4.94 -1.50 12.32
N ILE A 14 -4.53 -2.50 11.54
CA ILE A 14 -3.66 -2.29 10.38
C ILE A 14 -4.36 -2.77 9.12
N GLY A 15 -4.60 -1.85 8.18
CA GLY A 15 -5.17 -2.15 6.87
C GLY A 15 -4.13 -2.74 5.92
N PHE A 16 -4.52 -3.73 5.12
CA PHE A 16 -3.68 -4.22 4.03
C PHE A 16 -4.46 -4.72 2.82
N ILE A 17 -3.79 -4.70 1.66
CA ILE A 17 -4.24 -5.39 0.44
C ILE A 17 -3.54 -6.75 0.38
N PRO A 18 -4.25 -7.87 0.14
CA PRO A 18 -3.67 -9.21 0.13
C PRO A 18 -2.91 -9.48 -1.19
N ILE A 19 -1.76 -8.83 -1.33
CA ILE A 19 -0.78 -9.00 -2.41
C ILE A 19 0.59 -9.32 -1.81
N ILE A 20 1.53 -9.81 -2.63
CA ILE A 20 2.86 -10.23 -2.17
C ILE A 20 3.59 -9.16 -1.33
N CYS A 21 3.35 -7.88 -1.63
CA CYS A 21 3.98 -6.74 -0.95
C CYS A 21 3.62 -6.61 0.54
N SER A 22 2.47 -7.15 0.97
CA SER A 22 2.04 -7.10 2.38
C SER A 22 2.53 -8.29 3.21
N THR A 23 3.33 -9.18 2.62
CA THR A 23 3.90 -10.36 3.29
C THR A 23 4.56 -10.03 4.64
N PRO A 24 5.37 -8.96 4.80
CA PRO A 24 5.98 -8.65 6.09
C PRO A 24 4.96 -8.46 7.22
N LEU A 25 3.83 -7.80 6.94
CA LEU A 25 2.75 -7.58 7.93
C LEU A 25 2.04 -8.89 8.29
N ILE A 26 1.68 -9.67 7.28
CA ILE A 26 0.96 -10.94 7.45
C ILE A 26 1.85 -11.95 8.19
N TYR A 27 3.14 -11.99 7.85
CA TYR A 27 4.12 -12.83 8.51
C TYR A 27 4.31 -12.41 9.97
N ALA A 28 4.47 -11.11 10.24
CA ALA A 28 4.62 -10.60 11.60
C ALA A 28 3.42 -10.93 12.49
N HIS A 29 2.20 -10.83 11.95
CA HIS A 29 0.98 -11.21 12.66
C HIS A 29 0.92 -12.72 12.91
N SER A 30 1.06 -13.55 11.87
CA SER A 30 0.96 -15.01 12.00
C SER A 30 2.03 -15.66 12.90
N HIS A 31 3.19 -15.02 13.07
CA HIS A 31 4.31 -15.54 13.88
C HIS A 31 4.42 -14.87 15.25
N GLY A 32 3.40 -14.11 15.67
CA GLY A 32 3.35 -13.44 16.97
C GLY A 32 4.45 -12.41 17.17
N ILE A 33 4.99 -11.82 16.10
CA ILE A 33 6.06 -10.81 16.20
C ILE A 33 5.51 -9.54 16.85
N PHE A 34 4.28 -9.13 16.52
CA PHE A 34 3.63 -7.99 17.17
C PHE A 34 3.44 -8.22 18.68
N GLU A 35 2.89 -9.36 19.06
CA GLU A 35 2.65 -9.73 20.47
C GLU A 35 3.96 -9.80 21.27
N LYS A 36 5.02 -10.36 20.69
CA LYS A 36 6.38 -10.38 21.29
C LYS A 36 6.93 -8.98 21.56
N ASN A 37 6.45 -7.98 20.83
CA ASN A 37 6.78 -6.56 21.01
C ASN A 37 5.68 -5.79 21.77
N GLY A 38 4.71 -6.47 22.39
CA GLY A 38 3.68 -5.86 23.23
C GLY A 38 2.53 -5.19 22.45
N LEU A 39 2.36 -5.53 21.16
CA LEU A 39 1.30 -5.00 20.30
C LEU A 39 0.24 -6.08 20.03
N ASN A 40 -1.02 -5.73 20.23
CA ASN A 40 -2.19 -6.51 19.83
C ASN A 40 -2.71 -5.95 18.50
N VAL A 41 -2.44 -6.66 17.39
CA VAL A 41 -2.72 -6.16 16.04
C VAL A 41 -3.91 -6.87 15.42
N GLU A 42 -4.92 -6.11 14.99
CA GLU A 42 -6.00 -6.56 14.12
C GLU A 42 -5.67 -6.21 12.66
N LEU A 43 -5.52 -7.21 11.79
CA LEU A 43 -5.34 -6.99 10.36
C LEU A 43 -6.70 -6.86 9.65
N THR A 44 -6.93 -5.73 8.99
CA THR A 44 -8.17 -5.47 8.23
C THR A 44 -7.90 -5.51 6.73
N LYS A 45 -8.89 -5.99 5.95
CA LYS A 45 -8.81 -6.12 4.49
C LYS A 45 -9.82 -5.18 3.80
N PRO A 46 -9.45 -3.93 3.47
CA PRO A 46 -10.32 -3.00 2.77
C PRO A 46 -10.58 -3.41 1.32
N SER A 47 -11.61 -2.84 0.71
CA SER A 47 -12.05 -3.15 -0.67
C SER A 47 -11.06 -2.73 -1.78
N GLY A 48 -10.03 -1.95 -1.46
CA GLY A 48 -9.02 -1.48 -2.41
C GLY A 48 -8.24 -0.28 -1.90
N TRP A 49 -7.49 0.38 -2.80
CA TRP A 49 -6.61 1.50 -2.46
C TRP A 49 -7.36 2.76 -2.01
N SER A 50 -8.57 3.02 -2.53
CA SER A 50 -9.40 4.12 -1.99
C SER A 50 -9.86 3.82 -0.57
N GLY A 51 -10.36 2.60 -0.33
CA GLY A 51 -10.89 2.20 0.98
C GLY A 51 -9.82 2.19 2.06
N ILE A 52 -8.61 1.68 1.77
CA ILE A 52 -7.52 1.69 2.75
C ILE A 52 -7.08 3.11 3.11
N LYS A 53 -7.06 4.03 2.13
CA LYS A 53 -6.78 5.45 2.35
C LYS A 53 -7.86 6.09 3.21
N GLU A 54 -9.13 5.91 2.85
CA GLU A 54 -10.26 6.47 3.60
C GLU A 54 -10.24 6.00 5.05
N LEU A 55 -10.09 4.70 5.28
CA LEU A 55 -10.02 4.18 6.64
C LEU A 55 -8.87 4.80 7.45
N LEU A 56 -7.70 5.02 6.84
CA LEU A 56 -6.55 5.62 7.53
C LEU A 56 -6.75 7.12 7.79
N VAL A 57 -7.22 7.87 6.80
CA VAL A 57 -7.38 9.35 6.86
C VAL A 57 -8.52 9.79 7.78
N TYR A 58 -9.47 8.89 8.05
CA TYR A 58 -10.56 9.09 9.00
C TYR A 58 -10.34 8.34 10.33
N ASP A 59 -9.12 7.86 10.59
CA ASP A 59 -8.71 7.24 11.87
C ASP A 59 -9.52 5.98 12.25
N TYR A 60 -10.11 5.28 11.26
CA TYR A 60 -10.72 3.97 11.47
C TYR A 60 -9.69 2.84 11.61
N ILE A 61 -8.48 3.05 11.09
CA ILE A 61 -7.31 2.19 11.25
C ILE A 61 -6.09 3.04 11.63
N ASP A 62 -5.13 2.44 12.32
CA ASP A 62 -3.94 3.10 12.87
C ASP A 62 -2.76 3.15 11.89
N ALA A 63 -2.65 2.14 11.04
CA ALA A 63 -1.62 2.04 10.03
C ALA A 63 -2.14 1.30 8.80
N ALA A 64 -1.43 1.44 7.68
CA ALA A 64 -1.79 0.75 6.45
C ALA A 64 -0.58 0.37 5.60
N HIS A 65 -0.69 -0.77 4.92
CA HIS A 65 0.09 -1.06 3.72
C HIS A 65 -0.41 -0.19 2.56
N MET A 66 0.42 0.72 2.05
CA MET A 66 0.04 1.71 1.04
C MET A 66 1.01 1.76 -0.14
N LEU A 67 0.51 2.23 -1.28
CA LEU A 67 1.34 2.60 -2.43
C LEU A 67 2.21 3.81 -2.06
N SER A 68 3.51 3.77 -2.35
CA SER A 68 4.48 4.77 -1.88
C SER A 68 4.13 6.24 -2.20
N PRO A 69 3.50 6.59 -3.34
CA PRO A 69 3.11 7.98 -3.61
C PRO A 69 1.86 8.44 -2.85
N LEU A 70 1.05 7.50 -2.36
CA LEU A 70 -0.26 7.79 -1.79
C LEU A 70 -0.19 8.62 -0.50
N PRO A 71 0.70 8.32 0.48
CA PRO A 71 0.88 9.18 1.64
C PRO A 71 1.25 10.63 1.29
N LEU A 72 2.09 10.82 0.27
CA LEU A 72 2.45 12.15 -0.22
C LEU A 72 1.25 12.87 -0.85
N ALA A 73 0.46 12.16 -1.67
CA ALA A 73 -0.74 12.72 -2.26
C ALA A 73 -1.77 13.16 -1.21
N CYS A 74 -1.94 12.38 -0.13
CA CYS A 74 -2.75 12.74 1.03
C CYS A 74 -2.20 13.97 1.76
N ALA A 75 -0.89 14.05 1.99
CA ALA A 75 -0.26 15.19 2.65
C ALA A 75 -0.40 16.49 1.85
N LEU A 76 -0.39 16.40 0.51
CA LEU A 76 -0.63 17.53 -0.39
C LEU A 76 -2.12 17.88 -0.56
N GLY A 77 -3.04 17.01 -0.13
CA GLY A 77 -4.48 17.21 -0.30
C GLY A 77 -4.96 17.06 -1.75
N ILE A 78 -4.20 16.36 -2.60
CA ILE A 78 -4.53 16.16 -4.02
C ILE A 78 -5.26 14.84 -4.29
N ASP A 79 -5.50 14.05 -3.24
CA ASP A 79 -6.24 12.78 -3.29
C ASP A 79 -7.26 12.64 -2.16
N GLY A 80 -8.15 13.63 -2.02
CA GLY A 80 -9.18 13.67 -0.98
C GLY A 80 -8.77 14.54 0.22
N LYS A 81 -9.23 14.17 1.43
CA LYS A 81 -8.95 14.93 2.66
C LYS A 81 -7.45 15.00 2.91
N LYS A 82 -6.94 16.21 3.15
CA LYS A 82 -5.54 16.43 3.54
C LYS A 82 -5.28 15.79 4.90
N ALA A 83 -4.25 14.94 4.98
CA ALA A 83 -3.85 14.24 6.20
C ALA A 83 -2.33 14.15 6.31
N GLU A 84 -1.79 14.39 7.49
CA GLU A 84 -0.38 14.16 7.78
C GLU A 84 -0.16 12.67 8.05
N LEU A 85 0.44 11.97 7.09
CA LEU A 85 0.76 10.55 7.21
C LEU A 85 2.28 10.36 7.37
N ARG A 86 2.67 9.40 8.19
CA ARG A 86 4.08 9.06 8.44
C ARG A 86 4.42 7.72 7.79
N VAL A 87 5.55 7.68 7.08
CA VAL A 87 6.05 6.44 6.48
C VAL A 87 6.95 5.74 7.49
N ALA A 88 6.49 4.59 7.99
CA ALA A 88 7.25 3.80 8.97
C ALA A 88 8.34 2.94 8.32
N SER A 89 8.05 2.31 7.18
CA SER A 89 8.99 1.45 6.46
C SER A 89 8.57 1.23 5.00
N ILE A 90 9.54 0.85 4.17
CA ILE A 90 9.30 0.35 2.81
C ILE A 90 9.24 -1.17 2.87
N GLN A 91 8.11 -1.77 2.47
CA GLN A 91 7.89 -3.22 2.57
C GLN A 91 8.48 -4.02 1.42
N ASN A 92 8.63 -3.41 0.24
CA ASN A 92 9.21 -4.04 -0.95
C ASN A 92 9.67 -2.94 -1.93
N ILE A 93 10.63 -3.28 -2.80
CA ILE A 93 11.14 -2.38 -3.85
C ILE A 93 11.00 -2.96 -5.27
N ASN A 94 10.30 -4.08 -5.44
CA ASN A 94 10.09 -4.78 -6.72
C ASN A 94 8.81 -5.62 -6.68
N GLY A 95 8.60 -6.49 -7.68
CA GLY A 95 7.52 -7.47 -7.70
C GLY A 95 6.23 -6.99 -8.38
N GLN A 96 6.32 -5.89 -9.14
CA GLN A 96 5.25 -5.43 -10.02
C GLN A 96 5.54 -5.88 -11.45
N ALA A 97 4.48 -6.03 -12.24
CA ALA A 97 4.60 -6.41 -13.64
C ALA A 97 3.59 -5.64 -14.49
N PHE A 98 4.01 -5.27 -15.69
CA PHE A 98 3.10 -4.90 -16.76
C PHE A 98 2.78 -6.15 -17.57
N THR A 99 1.49 -6.38 -17.82
CA THR A 99 1.03 -7.57 -18.52
C THR A 99 0.09 -7.16 -19.63
N LEU A 100 0.17 -7.88 -20.75
CA LEU A 100 -0.76 -7.74 -21.87
C LEU A 100 -1.44 -9.08 -22.10
N SER A 101 -2.68 -9.03 -22.61
CA SER A 101 -3.37 -10.23 -23.05
C SER A 101 -2.60 -10.90 -24.19
N ILE A 102 -2.64 -12.24 -24.26
CA ILE A 102 -1.97 -13.06 -25.28
C ILE A 102 -2.33 -12.62 -26.71
N LYS A 103 -3.53 -12.04 -26.92
CA LYS A 103 -3.93 -11.48 -28.22
C LYS A 103 -3.01 -10.35 -28.73
N HIS A 104 -2.14 -9.80 -27.87
CA HIS A 104 -1.20 -8.74 -28.17
C HIS A 104 0.27 -9.21 -28.22
N LEU A 105 0.54 -10.52 -28.29
CA LEU A 105 1.90 -11.11 -28.25
C LEU A 105 2.86 -10.56 -29.32
N GLY A 106 2.34 -9.99 -30.41
CA GLY A 106 3.14 -9.43 -31.50
C GLY A 106 3.63 -8.00 -31.30
N ILE A 107 3.15 -7.28 -30.28
CA ILE A 107 3.51 -5.87 -30.04
C ILE A 107 4.98 -5.77 -29.68
N ARG A 108 5.75 -4.99 -30.44
CA ARG A 108 7.19 -4.83 -30.23
C ARG A 108 7.58 -3.44 -29.74
N ASN A 109 6.70 -2.46 -29.90
CA ASN A 109 6.96 -1.09 -29.46
C ASN A 109 5.67 -0.36 -29.05
N VAL A 110 5.84 0.76 -28.34
CA VAL A 110 4.74 1.54 -27.77
C VAL A 110 3.81 2.15 -28.84
N ARG A 111 4.31 2.42 -30.06
CA ARG A 111 3.49 2.99 -31.14
C ARG A 111 2.40 2.02 -31.59
N GLU A 112 2.66 0.72 -31.51
CA GLU A 112 1.68 -0.32 -31.80
C GLU A 112 0.59 -0.44 -30.72
N MET A 113 0.75 0.25 -29.58
CA MET A 113 -0.24 0.33 -28.51
C MET A 113 -1.11 1.60 -28.62
N GLU A 114 -1.07 2.30 -29.76
CA GLU A 114 -1.93 3.46 -30.00
C GLU A 114 -3.42 3.09 -29.80
N GLY A 115 -4.14 3.92 -29.05
CA GLY A 115 -5.55 3.67 -28.69
C GLY A 115 -5.77 2.69 -27.54
N PHE A 116 -4.71 2.14 -26.93
CA PHE A 116 -4.87 1.26 -25.77
C PHE A 116 -5.34 2.05 -24.54
N THR A 117 -6.27 1.46 -23.80
CA THR A 117 -6.59 1.91 -22.43
C THR A 117 -5.88 0.99 -21.45
N LEU A 118 -4.90 1.52 -20.72
CA LEU A 118 -4.14 0.76 -19.74
C LEU A 118 -4.77 0.90 -18.35
N GLY A 119 -5.09 -0.24 -17.73
CA GLY A 119 -5.55 -0.29 -16.35
C GLY A 119 -4.39 -0.09 -15.38
N VAL A 120 -4.57 0.79 -14.39
CA VAL A 120 -3.64 0.97 -13.28
C VAL A 120 -4.38 0.75 -11.96
N PRO A 121 -3.70 0.26 -10.90
CA PRO A 121 -4.35 -0.02 -9.63
C PRO A 121 -4.89 1.25 -8.94
N TYR A 122 -4.19 2.37 -9.13
CA TYR A 122 -4.58 3.66 -8.55
C TYR A 122 -3.86 4.82 -9.25
N LYS A 123 -4.42 6.02 -9.25
CA LYS A 123 -3.82 7.21 -9.87
C LYS A 123 -2.48 7.59 -9.22
N PHE A 124 -2.43 7.57 -7.89
CA PHE A 124 -1.22 7.85 -7.10
C PHE A 124 -0.46 6.55 -6.78
N SER A 125 -0.12 5.79 -7.83
CA SER A 125 0.60 4.52 -7.73
C SER A 125 1.93 4.58 -8.47
N MET A 126 2.93 3.81 -7.99
CA MET A 126 4.18 3.66 -8.73
C MET A 126 3.94 3.09 -10.14
N HIS A 127 2.93 2.25 -10.32
CA HIS A 127 2.54 1.67 -11.61
C HIS A 127 2.12 2.73 -12.62
N TYR A 128 1.31 3.69 -12.18
CA TYR A 128 0.88 4.80 -13.02
C TYR A 128 2.07 5.68 -13.42
N TYR A 129 2.92 6.05 -12.45
CA TYR A 129 4.08 6.90 -12.75
C TYR A 129 5.11 6.23 -13.65
N LEU A 130 5.29 4.91 -13.55
CA LEU A 130 6.16 4.15 -14.44
C LEU A 130 5.63 4.06 -15.90
N LEU A 131 4.32 4.24 -16.12
CA LEU A 131 3.75 4.29 -17.47
C LEU A 131 3.78 5.71 -18.06
N CYS A 132 3.85 6.72 -17.21
CA CYS A 132 3.87 8.12 -17.62
C CYS A 132 5.29 8.67 -17.87
N TYR A 133 6.33 7.88 -17.59
CA TYR A 133 7.74 8.20 -17.80
C TYR A 133 8.30 7.36 -18.95
#